data_AF-A0A3R9RSU0-F1
#
_entry.id   AF-A0A3R9RSU0-F1
#
_cell.length_a   1.000
_cell.length_b   1.000
_cell.length_c   1.000
_cell.angle_alpha   90.00
_cell.angle_beta   90.00
_cell.angle_gamma   90.00
#
_symmetry.space_group_name_H-M   'P 1'
#
loop_
_entity.id
_entity.type
_entity.pdbx_description
1 polymer ?
#
loop_
_entity_poly.entity_id
_entity_poly.type
_entity_poly.pdbx_seq_one_letter_code
_entity_poly.pdbx_strand_id
1 'polypeptide(L)'
;PVIFECVGVPGVLQQIIEGAPLFSRIVGVGVCMQSDKIEPALAINKELEIQFVLGYTPLEFRDALHMIAEGKVNCSPLITGVVGLEGVTNAFEALRDPEQHAKILIDPKRSGSDIQLMSH
;
A
#
# COMPACT_ATOMS: atom_id res chain seq x y z
N PRO A 1 -16.15 2.74 -12.09
CA PRO A 1 -15.10 1.87 -11.49
C PRO A 1 -14.47 2.52 -10.26
N VAL A 2 -13.77 1.77 -9.42
CA VAL A 2 -12.94 2.33 -8.33
C VAL A 2 -11.47 2.08 -8.66
N ILE A 3 -10.66 3.15 -8.61
CA ILE A 3 -9.22 3.12 -8.92
C ILE A 3 -8.47 3.60 -7.68
N PHE A 4 -7.45 2.86 -7.25
CA PHE A 4 -6.61 3.24 -6.12
C PHE A 4 -5.28 3.79 -6.62
N GLU A 5 -4.97 5.03 -6.22
CA GLU A 5 -3.66 5.63 -6.40
C GLU A 5 -2.83 5.30 -5.16
N CYS A 6 -1.81 4.43 -5.31
CA CYS A 6 -1.00 3.92 -4.19
C CYS A 6 0.49 4.28 -4.31
N VAL A 7 0.85 5.16 -5.25
CA VAL A 7 2.25 5.47 -5.58
C VAL A 7 2.71 6.74 -4.86
N GLY A 8 1.89 7.79 -4.84
CA GLY A 8 2.18 9.06 -4.17
C GLY A 8 3.28 9.89 -4.86
N VAL A 9 3.40 9.79 -6.19
CA VAL A 9 4.39 10.54 -6.99
C VAL A 9 3.66 11.57 -7.87
N PRO A 10 4.21 12.80 -8.05
CA PRO A 10 3.59 13.81 -8.90
C PRO A 10 3.28 13.32 -10.31
N GLY A 11 2.13 13.73 -10.84
CA GLY A 11 1.67 13.39 -12.18
C GLY A 11 0.91 12.07 -12.28
N VAL A 12 1.06 11.14 -11.32
CA VAL A 12 0.33 9.86 -11.34
C VAL A 12 -1.18 10.10 -11.24
N LEU A 13 -1.62 11.02 -10.40
CA LEU A 13 -3.04 11.35 -10.27
C LEU A 13 -3.62 11.87 -11.59
N GLN A 14 -2.90 12.73 -12.30
CA GLN A 14 -3.30 13.24 -13.61
C GLN A 14 -3.36 12.13 -14.67
N GLN A 15 -2.37 11.22 -14.69
CA GLN A 15 -2.40 10.05 -15.58
C GLN A 15 -3.63 9.17 -15.33
N ILE A 16 -4.01 8.98 -14.06
CA ILE A 16 -5.23 8.25 -13.70
C ILE A 16 -6.47 9.00 -14.21
N ILE A 17 -6.56 10.32 -14.04
CA ILE A 17 -7.67 11.13 -14.56
C ILE A 17 -7.81 10.97 -16.08
N GLU A 18 -6.70 10.95 -16.81
CA GLU A 18 -6.67 10.76 -18.27
C GLU A 18 -7.10 9.35 -18.70
N GLY A 19 -6.69 8.32 -17.95
CA GLY A 19 -7.01 6.91 -18.25
C GLY A 19 -8.34 6.42 -17.69
N ALA A 20 -8.93 7.09 -16.69
CA ALA A 20 -10.13 6.64 -16.01
C ALA A 20 -11.36 6.66 -16.95
N PRO A 21 -12.22 5.62 -16.91
CA PRO A 21 -13.55 5.64 -17.53
C PRO A 21 -14.45 6.72 -16.90
N LEU A 22 -15.51 7.10 -17.63
CA LEU A 22 -16.55 7.99 -17.12
C LEU A 22 -17.13 7.47 -15.78
N PHE A 23 -17.49 8.39 -14.89
CA PHE A 23 -18.12 8.11 -13.59
C PHE A 23 -17.27 7.20 -12.68
N SER A 24 -15.95 7.28 -12.80
CA SER A 24 -15.04 6.53 -11.93
C SER A 24 -14.74 7.28 -10.64
N ARG A 25 -14.51 6.52 -9.57
CA ARG A 25 -13.99 7.01 -8.31
C ARG A 25 -12.50 6.71 -8.22
N ILE A 26 -11.72 7.74 -7.94
CA ILE A 26 -10.29 7.65 -7.67
C ILE A 26 -10.11 7.81 -6.16
N VAL A 27 -9.45 6.83 -5.53
CA VAL A 27 -9.11 6.83 -4.10
C VAL A 27 -7.61 7.04 -3.95
N GLY A 28 -7.21 8.21 -3.45
CA GLY A 28 -5.83 8.54 -3.14
C GLY A 28 -5.40 7.90 -1.82
N VAL A 29 -4.47 6.95 -1.90
CA VAL A 29 -3.86 6.22 -0.76
C VAL A 29 -2.36 6.56 -0.66
N GLY A 30 -1.69 6.77 -1.80
CA GLY A 30 -0.31 7.23 -1.87
C GLY A 30 -0.15 8.62 -1.25
N VAL A 31 0.99 8.85 -0.59
CA VAL A 31 1.28 10.13 0.06
C VAL A 31 2.22 10.94 -0.83
N CYS A 32 1.66 11.86 -1.62
CA CYS A 32 2.44 12.84 -2.36
C CYS A 32 2.77 14.05 -1.47
N MET A 33 4.05 14.22 -1.11
CA MET A 33 4.53 15.32 -0.27
C MET A 33 4.92 16.57 -1.09
N GLN A 34 4.53 16.62 -2.37
CA GLN A 34 4.85 17.68 -3.31
C GLN A 34 3.56 18.21 -3.93
N SER A 35 3.61 19.42 -4.50
CA SER A 35 2.48 19.92 -5.29
C SER A 35 2.29 19.05 -6.52
N ASP A 36 1.10 18.47 -6.65
CA ASP A 36 0.68 17.72 -7.83
C ASP A 36 -0.32 18.55 -8.64
N LYS A 37 -0.21 18.49 -9.97
CA LYS A 37 -1.03 19.28 -10.90
C LYS A 37 -2.00 18.36 -11.62
N ILE A 38 -3.25 18.78 -11.66
CA ILE A 38 -4.31 18.11 -12.41
C ILE A 38 -4.96 19.08 -13.38
N GLU A 39 -5.64 18.53 -14.39
CA GLU A 39 -6.50 19.27 -15.32
C GLU A 39 -7.98 19.03 -14.95
N PRO A 40 -8.60 19.93 -14.15
CA PRO A 40 -9.93 19.68 -13.59
C PRO A 40 -11.02 19.51 -14.66
N ALA A 41 -10.86 20.15 -15.83
CA ALA A 41 -11.81 20.03 -16.93
C ALA A 41 -11.96 18.57 -17.41
N LEU A 42 -10.89 17.78 -17.39
CA LEU A 42 -10.96 16.36 -17.75
C LEU A 42 -11.73 15.56 -16.70
N ALA A 43 -11.50 15.83 -15.42
CA ALA A 43 -12.24 15.18 -14.34
C ALA A 43 -13.73 15.55 -14.36
N ILE A 44 -14.07 16.81 -14.66
CA ILE A 44 -15.45 17.30 -14.80
C ILE A 44 -16.16 16.61 -15.97
N ASN A 45 -15.56 16.61 -17.17
CA ASN A 45 -16.15 16.00 -18.36
C ASN A 45 -16.38 14.49 -18.20
N LYS A 46 -15.60 13.86 -17.33
CA LYS A 46 -15.74 12.44 -17.01
C LYS A 46 -16.56 12.18 -15.74
N GLU A 47 -17.05 13.22 -15.07
CA GLU A 47 -17.79 13.15 -13.81
C GLU A 47 -17.08 12.26 -12.78
N LEU A 48 -15.77 12.48 -12.59
CA LEU A 48 -14.97 11.68 -11.67
C LEU A 48 -15.19 12.10 -10.22
N GLU A 49 -15.23 11.12 -9.32
CA GLU A 49 -15.12 11.31 -7.87
C GLU A 49 -13.65 11.14 -7.47
N ILE A 50 -13.10 12.08 -6.69
CA ILE A 50 -11.75 11.96 -6.13
C ILE A 50 -11.86 12.04 -4.61
N GLN A 51 -11.44 10.99 -3.94
CA GLN A 51 -11.43 10.91 -2.48
C GLN A 51 -10.04 10.60 -1.96
N PHE A 52 -9.62 11.31 -0.92
CA PHE A 52 -8.40 11.03 -0.19
C PHE A 52 -8.71 10.31 1.11
N VAL A 53 -7.85 9.36 1.49
CA VAL A 53 -8.00 8.58 2.73
C VAL A 53 -6.72 8.64 3.56
N LEU A 54 -6.85 8.52 4.88
CA LEU A 54 -5.71 8.49 5.79
C LEU A 54 -5.99 7.54 6.96
N GLY A 55 -5.11 6.57 7.13
CA GLY A 55 -5.20 5.60 8.23
C GLY A 55 -6.54 4.85 8.22
N TYR A 56 -7.05 4.59 9.40
CA TYR A 56 -8.29 3.87 9.64
C TYR A 56 -8.82 4.19 11.04
N THR A 57 -10.12 4.03 11.22
CA THR A 57 -10.79 4.09 12.52
C THR A 57 -10.56 2.81 13.34
N PRO A 58 -10.74 2.86 14.66
CA PRO A 58 -10.67 1.65 15.50
C PRO A 58 -11.66 0.55 15.08
N LEU A 59 -12.83 0.93 14.54
CA LEU A 59 -13.83 -0.03 14.06
C LEU A 59 -13.37 -0.72 12.78
N GLU A 60 -12.81 0.02 11.82
CA GLU A 60 -12.22 -0.57 10.60
C GLU A 60 -11.05 -1.50 10.94
N PHE A 61 -10.21 -1.14 11.92
CA PHE A 61 -9.14 -2.01 12.39
C PHE A 61 -9.67 -3.32 12.99
N ARG A 62 -10.69 -3.23 13.85
CA ARG A 62 -11.38 -4.39 14.42
C ARG A 62 -11.92 -5.30 13.31
N ASP A 63 -12.58 -4.72 12.31
CA ASP A 63 -13.19 -5.49 11.23
C ASP A 63 -12.13 -6.18 10.36
N ALA A 64 -11.02 -5.51 10.05
CA ALA A 64 -9.89 -6.11 9.35
C ALA A 64 -9.29 -7.31 10.12
N LEU A 65 -9.14 -7.19 11.46
CA LEU A 65 -8.67 -8.30 12.28
C LEU A 65 -9.64 -9.50 12.26
N HIS A 66 -10.96 -9.26 12.28
CA HIS A 66 -11.94 -10.34 12.14
C HIS A 66 -11.85 -11.01 10.78
N MET A 67 -11.68 -10.24 9.68
CA MET A 67 -11.51 -10.82 8.34
C MET A 67 -10.28 -11.73 8.26
N ILE A 68 -9.18 -11.36 8.92
CA ILE A 68 -7.97 -12.18 8.99
C ILE A 68 -8.22 -13.44 9.84
N ALA A 69 -8.77 -13.28 11.05
CA ALA A 69 -9.00 -14.38 11.98
C ALA A 69 -10.00 -15.43 11.44
N GLU A 70 -10.99 -14.98 10.66
CA GLU A 70 -11.99 -15.84 10.01
C GLU A 70 -11.51 -16.42 8.67
N GLY A 71 -10.28 -16.10 8.23
CA GLY A 71 -9.72 -16.60 6.98
C GLY A 71 -10.33 -15.99 5.71
N LYS A 72 -11.15 -14.94 5.84
CA LYS A 72 -11.69 -14.18 4.70
C LYS A 72 -10.58 -13.43 3.95
N VAL A 73 -9.51 -13.07 4.67
CA VAL A 73 -8.30 -12.46 4.10
C VAL A 73 -7.09 -13.25 4.58
N ASN A 74 -6.40 -13.92 3.65
CA ASN A 74 -5.14 -14.58 3.94
C ASN A 74 -3.96 -13.59 3.76
N CYS A 75 -3.39 -13.12 4.86
CA CYS A 75 -2.25 -12.21 4.84
C CYS A 75 -0.89 -12.91 4.70
N SER A 76 -0.81 -14.23 4.83
CA SER A 76 0.48 -14.95 4.81
C SER A 76 1.33 -14.62 3.58
N PRO A 77 0.79 -14.57 2.34
CA PRO A 77 1.57 -14.25 1.14
C PRO A 77 2.21 -12.86 1.15
N LEU A 78 1.71 -11.92 1.98
CA LEU A 78 2.30 -10.59 2.08
C LEU A 78 3.68 -10.63 2.75
N ILE A 79 3.91 -11.59 3.65
CA ILE A 79 5.14 -11.72 4.42
C ILE A 79 6.18 -12.44 3.54
N THR A 80 7.09 -11.69 2.93
CA THR A 80 8.14 -12.24 2.06
C THR A 80 9.44 -12.53 2.78
N GLY A 81 9.61 -12.01 4.01
CA GLY A 81 10.77 -12.28 4.84
C GLY A 81 10.49 -12.20 6.34
N VAL A 82 11.30 -12.89 7.14
CA VAL A 82 11.27 -12.80 8.61
C VAL A 82 12.69 -12.69 9.14
N VAL A 83 12.93 -11.78 10.08
CA VAL A 83 14.25 -11.52 10.67
C VAL A 83 14.17 -11.41 12.20
N GLY A 84 15.27 -11.73 12.90
CA GLY A 84 15.44 -11.43 14.32
C GLY A 84 15.67 -9.94 14.60
N LEU A 85 15.64 -9.53 15.87
CA LEU A 85 15.83 -8.12 16.24
C LEU A 85 17.20 -7.56 15.81
N GLU A 86 18.23 -8.42 15.76
CA GLU A 86 19.59 -8.06 15.32
C GLU A 86 19.67 -7.70 13.83
N GLY A 87 18.70 -8.13 13.01
CA GLY A 87 18.68 -7.91 11.56
C GLY A 87 17.76 -6.78 11.09
N VAL A 88 17.27 -5.93 12.00
CA VAL A 88 16.42 -4.77 11.65
C VAL A 88 17.09 -3.89 10.59
N THR A 89 18.38 -3.59 10.74
CA THR A 89 19.14 -2.80 9.77
C THR A 89 19.14 -3.46 8.39
N ASN A 90 19.39 -4.77 8.33
CA ASN A 90 19.38 -5.54 7.08
C ASN A 90 18.01 -5.51 6.41
N ALA A 91 16.92 -5.60 7.19
CA ALA A 91 15.56 -5.50 6.66
C ALA A 91 15.27 -4.13 6.04
N PHE A 92 15.72 -3.03 6.65
CA PHE A 92 15.59 -1.70 6.06
C PHE A 92 16.41 -1.54 4.78
N GLU A 93 17.65 -2.05 4.75
CA GLU A 93 18.47 -2.05 3.53
C GLU A 93 17.81 -2.85 2.40
N ALA A 94 17.31 -4.05 2.70
CA ALA A 94 16.64 -4.90 1.72
C ALA A 94 15.36 -4.25 1.15
N LEU A 95 14.57 -3.57 1.99
CA LEU A 95 13.34 -2.89 1.57
C LEU A 95 13.56 -1.65 0.69
N ARG A 96 14.82 -1.23 0.46
CA ARG A 96 15.12 -0.19 -0.53
C ARG A 96 14.94 -0.66 -1.97
N ASP A 97 15.06 -1.96 -2.20
CA ASP A 97 14.80 -2.59 -3.49
C ASP A 97 13.42 -3.29 -3.45
N PRO A 98 12.40 -2.75 -4.16
CA PRO A 98 11.05 -3.30 -4.13
C PRO A 98 10.93 -4.65 -4.88
N GLU A 99 11.94 -5.08 -5.64
CA GLU A 99 11.87 -6.29 -6.47
C GLU A 99 11.91 -7.58 -5.67
N GLN A 100 12.44 -7.56 -4.43
CA GLN A 100 12.63 -8.77 -3.61
C GLN A 100 11.61 -8.92 -2.49
N HIS A 101 11.23 -7.82 -1.83
CA HIS A 101 10.41 -7.88 -0.62
C HIS A 101 9.23 -6.92 -0.63
N ALA A 102 8.06 -7.42 -0.23
CA ALA A 102 6.88 -6.60 0.07
C ALA A 102 6.76 -6.29 1.58
N LYS A 103 6.84 -7.32 2.44
CA LYS A 103 6.79 -7.17 3.90
C LYS A 103 7.80 -8.08 4.57
N ILE A 104 8.63 -7.50 5.42
CA ILE A 104 9.51 -8.24 6.34
C ILE A 104 8.93 -8.14 7.75
N LEU A 105 8.77 -9.29 8.42
CA LEU A 105 8.36 -9.37 9.82
C LEU A 105 9.59 -9.43 10.73
N ILE A 106 9.55 -8.71 11.85
CA ILE A 106 10.55 -8.87 12.91
C ILE A 106 9.97 -9.83 13.96
N ASP A 107 10.63 -10.96 14.18
CA ASP A 107 10.29 -11.91 15.23
C ASP A 107 11.32 -11.82 16.37
N PRO A 108 10.96 -11.22 17.52
CA PRO A 108 11.90 -11.01 18.63
C PRO A 108 12.35 -12.31 19.31
N LYS A 109 11.75 -13.46 18.99
CA LYS A 109 12.16 -14.77 19.50
C LYS A 109 13.29 -15.40 18.68
N ARG A 110 13.59 -14.86 17.50
CA ARG A 110 14.68 -15.33 16.63
C ARG A 110 15.98 -14.59 16.94
N SER A 111 17.08 -15.32 16.88
CA SER A 111 18.45 -14.79 16.93
C SER A 111 19.04 -14.72 15.54
N GLY A 112 20.04 -13.84 15.34
CA GLY A 112 20.70 -13.64 14.06
C GLY A 112 20.13 -12.50 13.24
N SER A 113 20.94 -12.05 12.28
CA SER A 113 20.69 -10.87 11.45
C SER A 113 20.21 -11.19 10.03
N ASP A 114 20.16 -12.47 9.67
CA ASP A 114 19.79 -12.91 8.32
C ASP A 114 18.26 -12.89 8.11
N ILE A 115 17.84 -12.37 6.96
CA ILE A 115 16.43 -12.39 6.55
C ILE A 115 16.12 -13.78 5.99
N GLN A 116 15.23 -14.52 6.66
CA GLN A 116 14.71 -15.77 6.14
C GLN A 116 13.60 -15.48 5.13
N LEU A 117 13.79 -15.90 3.87
CA LEU A 117 12.74 -15.86 2.85
C LEU A 117 11.59 -16.81 3.21
N MET A 118 10.37 -16.36 2.97
CA MET A 118 9.17 -17.18 3.18
C MET A 118 8.76 -17.84 1.87
N SER A 119 8.67 -19.17 1.85
CA SER A 119 8.05 -19.93 0.77
C SER A 119 6.55 -20.06 1.05
N HIS A 120 5.72 -19.58 0.13
CA HIS A 120 4.26 -19.76 0.16
C HIS A 120 3.81 -20.77 -0.89
#